data_AF-A0A3M0YK51-F1
#
_entry.id   AF-A0A3M0YK51-F1
#
_cell.length_a   1.000
_cell.length_b   1.000
_cell.length_c   1.000
_cell.angle_alpha   90.00
_cell.angle_beta   90.00
_cell.angle_gamma   90.00
#
_symmetry.space_group_name_H-M   'P 1'
#
loop_
_entity.id
_entity.type
_entity.pdbx_description
1 polymer ?
#
loop_
_entity_poly.entity_id
_entity_poly.type
_entity_poly.pdbx_seq_one_letter_code
_entity_poly.pdbx_strand_id
1 'polypeptide(L)'
;LSLHSLLEGLPLGSAAGMSWPYVAAILLHKLPAAIALTALCMAHRRRFPLWPVLIFSLASPLGLLIGEQVAVFHEAGHVLLAVVAGSFLHIATTIVFEADAPGSHKMNTWRLAALLAGIGGAALTL
;
A
#
# COMPACT_ATOMS: atom_id res chain seq x y z
N LEU A 1 -7.59 2.11 0.50
CA LEU A 1 -6.76 0.94 0.09
C LEU A 1 -6.95 0.56 -1.38
N SER A 2 -8.17 0.45 -1.91
CA SER A 2 -8.39 0.10 -3.34
C SER A 2 -7.84 1.15 -4.31
N LEU A 3 -7.96 2.45 -4.01
CA LEU A 3 -7.32 3.50 -4.82
C LEU A 3 -5.80 3.37 -4.85
N HIS A 4 -5.18 3.13 -3.69
CA HIS A 4 -3.74 2.87 -3.58
C HIS A 4 -3.32 1.67 -4.44
N SER A 5 -4.05 0.56 -4.34
CA SER A 5 -3.87 -0.66 -5.17
C SER A 5 -3.99 -0.39 -6.67
N LEU A 6 -4.90 0.51 -7.07
CA LEU A 6 -5.04 0.92 -8.48
C LEU A 6 -3.84 1.75 -8.95
N LEU A 7 -3.43 2.75 -8.17
CA LEU A 7 -2.32 3.64 -8.52
C LEU A 7 -0.97 2.89 -8.57
N GLU A 8 -0.79 1.90 -7.70
CA GLU A 8 0.33 0.94 -7.73
C GLU A 8 0.40 0.14 -9.03
N GLY A 9 -0.76 -0.16 -9.63
CA GLY A 9 -0.85 -0.91 -10.88
C GLY A 9 -0.47 -0.10 -12.12
N LEU A 10 -0.63 1.24 -12.09
CA LEU A 10 -0.37 2.09 -13.26
C LEU A 10 1.10 2.02 -13.75
N PRO A 11 2.13 2.13 -12.89
CA PRO A 11 3.51 2.00 -13.33
C PRO A 11 3.85 0.61 -13.90
N LEU A 12 3.14 -0.45 -13.49
CA LEU A 12 3.37 -1.80 -13.99
C LEU A 12 3.00 -1.95 -15.48
N GLY A 13 1.99 -1.23 -15.96
CA GLY A 13 1.60 -1.26 -17.37
C GLY A 13 2.54 -0.48 -18.28
N SER A 14 3.33 0.44 -17.72
CA SER A 14 4.38 1.10 -18.47
C SER A 14 5.60 0.19 -18.56
N ALA A 15 6.10 -0.11 -19.77
CA ALA A 15 7.16 -1.08 -20.04
C ALA A 15 8.49 -0.89 -19.27
N ALA A 16 8.61 0.15 -18.44
CA ALA A 16 9.75 0.46 -17.56
C ALA A 16 9.77 -0.31 -16.22
N GLY A 17 8.71 -1.03 -15.85
CA GLY A 17 8.56 -1.58 -14.48
C GLY A 17 8.69 -3.11 -14.31
N MET A 18 8.82 -3.89 -15.38
CA MET A 18 8.62 -5.35 -15.32
C MET A 18 9.87 -6.13 -14.89
N SER A 19 10.58 -5.65 -13.86
CA SER A 19 11.59 -6.46 -13.20
C SER A 19 10.89 -7.45 -12.27
N TRP A 20 11.26 -8.74 -12.35
CA TRP A 20 10.73 -9.77 -11.46
C TRP A 20 10.78 -9.39 -9.97
N PRO A 21 11.85 -8.73 -9.46
CA PRO A 21 11.90 -8.27 -8.07
C PRO A 21 10.81 -7.24 -7.74
N TYR A 22 10.49 -6.34 -8.66
CA TYR A 22 9.46 -5.32 -8.46
C TYR A 22 8.06 -5.92 -8.40
N VAL A 23 7.75 -6.84 -9.32
CA VAL A 23 6.46 -7.58 -9.29
C VAL A 23 6.35 -8.43 -8.03
N ALA A 24 7.42 -9.11 -7.63
CA ALA A 24 7.45 -9.89 -6.40
C ALA A 24 7.25 -9.03 -5.15
N ALA A 25 7.87 -7.84 -5.09
CA ALA A 25 7.66 -6.88 -4.00
C ALA A 25 6.21 -6.42 -3.93
N ILE A 26 5.58 -6.18 -5.08
CA ILE A 26 4.16 -5.83 -5.19
C ILE A 26 3.25 -6.95 -4.64
N LEU A 27 3.46 -8.17 -5.12
CA LEU A 27 2.70 -9.33 -4.67
C LEU A 27 2.86 -9.58 -3.17
N LEU A 28 4.08 -9.42 -2.64
CA LEU A 28 4.37 -9.65 -1.24
C LEU A 28 3.72 -8.58 -0.35
N HIS A 29 3.75 -7.30 -0.72
CA HIS A 29 3.15 -6.24 0.09
C HIS A 29 1.62 -6.22 0.04
N LYS A 30 1.01 -6.82 -0.99
CA LYS A 30 -0.45 -6.96 -1.12
C LYS A 30 -1.06 -7.81 -0.01
N LEU A 31 -0.30 -8.75 0.53
CA LEU A 31 -0.75 -9.65 1.59
C LEU A 31 -0.95 -8.91 2.93
N PRO A 32 0.02 -8.14 3.46
CA PRO A 32 -0.21 -7.24 4.59
C PRO A 32 -1.37 -6.26 4.37
N ALA A 33 -1.47 -5.66 3.19
CA ALA A 33 -2.54 -4.72 2.85
C ALA A 33 -3.94 -5.38 2.88
N ALA A 34 -4.08 -6.58 2.32
CA ALA A 34 -5.35 -7.32 2.35
C ALA A 34 -5.76 -7.72 3.78
N ILE A 35 -4.80 -8.11 4.63
CA ILE A 35 -5.04 -8.38 6.06
C ILE A 35 -5.56 -7.12 6.75
N ALA A 36 -4.92 -5.97 6.52
CA ALA A 36 -5.33 -4.69 7.10
C ALA A 36 -6.75 -4.28 6.66
N LEU A 37 -7.10 -4.43 5.37
CA LEU A 37 -8.45 -4.13 4.87
C LEU A 37 -9.51 -5.01 5.52
N THR A 38 -9.21 -6.30 5.65
CA THR A 38 -10.11 -7.28 6.25
C THR A 38 -10.32 -6.95 7.73
N ALA A 39 -9.25 -6.70 8.47
CA ALA A 39 -9.29 -6.31 9.87
C ALA A 39 -10.11 -5.02 10.08
N LEU A 40 -9.90 -4.00 9.25
CA LEU A 40 -10.66 -2.74 9.29
C LEU A 40 -12.16 -2.97 9.05
N CYS A 41 -12.51 -3.78 8.05
CA CYS A 41 -13.92 -4.08 7.78
C CYS A 41 -14.58 -4.86 8.92
N MET A 42 -13.87 -5.82 9.51
CA MET A 42 -14.34 -6.58 10.67
C MET A 42 -14.54 -5.69 11.90
N ALA A 43 -13.62 -4.74 12.15
CA ALA A 43 -13.74 -3.74 13.22
C ALA A 43 -15.02 -2.88 13.07
N HIS A 44 -15.50 -2.66 11.85
CA HIS A 44 -16.76 -1.97 11.55
C HIS A 44 -17.96 -2.92 11.34
N ARG A 45 -17.96 -4.08 12.01
CA ARG A 45 -19.06 -5.07 12.06
C ARG A 45 -19.47 -5.67 10.70
N ARG A 46 -18.60 -5.65 9.68
CA ARG A 46 -18.81 -6.44 8.45
C ARG A 46 -18.40 -7.89 8.71
N ARG A 47 -19.38 -8.81 8.74
CA ARG A 47 -19.14 -10.25 9.04
C ARG A 47 -18.36 -10.98 7.93
N PHE A 48 -18.43 -10.50 6.69
CA PHE A 48 -17.70 -11.04 5.54
C PHE A 48 -17.38 -9.92 4.52
N PRO A 49 -16.18 -9.32 4.54
CA PRO A 49 -15.82 -8.21 3.65
C PRO A 49 -15.41 -8.68 2.24
N LEU A 50 -16.20 -9.57 1.63
CA LEU A 50 -15.92 -10.12 0.31
C LEU A 50 -15.83 -9.03 -0.77
N TRP A 51 -16.81 -8.14 -0.84
CA TRP A 51 -16.87 -7.09 -1.85
C TRP A 51 -15.69 -6.09 -1.77
N PRO A 52 -15.34 -5.52 -0.60
CA PRO A 52 -14.16 -4.66 -0.49
C PRO A 52 -12.86 -5.36 -0.91
N VAL A 53 -12.67 -6.63 -0.53
CA VAL A 53 -11.47 -7.40 -0.87
C VAL A 53 -11.42 -7.71 -2.36
N LEU A 54 -12.55 -8.05 -2.99
CA LEU A 54 -12.62 -8.23 -4.44
C LEU A 54 -12.28 -6.95 -5.20
N ILE A 55 -12.86 -5.81 -4.81
CA ILE A 55 -12.55 -4.51 -5.42
C ILE A 55 -11.07 -4.17 -5.23
N PHE A 56 -10.51 -4.43 -4.05
CA PHE A 56 -9.09 -4.22 -3.78
C PHE A 56 -8.17 -5.11 -4.63
N SER A 57 -8.53 -6.37 -4.82
CA SER A 57 -7.79 -7.34 -5.63
C SER A 57 -7.82 -6.99 -7.12
N LEU A 58 -8.98 -6.55 -7.63
CA LEU A 58 -9.15 -6.14 -9.02
C LEU A 58 -8.56 -4.77 -9.34
N ALA A 59 -8.31 -3.93 -8.33
CA ALA A 59 -7.80 -2.58 -8.54
C ALA A 59 -6.42 -2.55 -9.24
N SER A 60 -5.48 -3.43 -8.88
CA SER A 60 -4.16 -3.46 -9.53
C SER A 60 -4.12 -4.02 -10.94
N PRO A 61 -4.81 -5.12 -11.30
CA PRO A 61 -4.88 -5.51 -12.70
C PRO A 61 -5.60 -4.44 -13.54
N LEU A 62 -6.59 -3.74 -12.98
CA LEU A 62 -7.18 -2.56 -13.63
C LEU A 62 -6.14 -1.44 -13.82
N GLY A 63 -5.36 -1.12 -12.79
CA GLY A 63 -4.27 -0.14 -12.88
C GLY A 63 -3.26 -0.50 -13.97
N LEU A 64 -2.88 -1.78 -14.06
CA LEU A 64 -1.97 -2.26 -15.11
C LEU A 64 -2.54 -2.04 -16.51
N LEU A 65 -3.79 -2.43 -16.75
CA LEU A 65 -4.46 -2.27 -18.06
C LEU A 65 -4.64 -0.80 -18.46
N ILE A 66 -4.88 0.08 -17.48
CA ILE A 66 -4.97 1.53 -17.73
C ILE A 66 -3.57 2.11 -18.00
N GLY A 67 -2.56 1.66 -17.26
CA GLY A 67 -1.17 2.07 -17.42
C GLY A 67 -0.60 1.76 -18.80
N GLU A 68 -0.95 0.59 -19.37
CA GLU A 68 -0.54 0.20 -20.73
C GLU A 68 -1.13 1.10 -21.83
N GLN A 69 -2.34 1.62 -21.64
CA GLN A 69 -3.05 2.37 -22.68
C GLN A 69 -2.81 3.88 -22.62
N VAL A 70 -2.33 4.41 -21.48
CA VAL A 70 -2.22 5.85 -21.26
C VAL A 70 -0.74 6.25 -21.14
N ALA A 71 -0.19 6.77 -22.23
CA ALA A 71 1.22 7.17 -22.34
C ALA A 71 1.66 8.21 -21.28
N VAL A 72 0.75 9.06 -20.79
CA VAL A 72 1.04 10.04 -19.71
C VAL A 72 1.58 9.35 -18.45
N PHE A 73 1.14 8.13 -18.15
CA PHE A 73 1.61 7.40 -16.98
C PHE A 73 3.02 6.79 -17.15
N HIS A 74 3.52 6.68 -18.38
CA HIS A 74 4.90 6.30 -18.62
C HIS A 74 5.86 7.41 -18.19
N GLU A 75 5.58 8.66 -18.58
CA GLU A 75 6.41 9.80 -18.19
C GLU A 75 6.24 10.18 -16.72
N ALA A 76 5.04 9.97 -16.16
CA ALA A 76 4.73 10.23 -14.76
C ALA A 76 5.05 9.06 -13.81
N GLY A 77 5.70 7.98 -14.28
CA GLY A 77 5.90 6.76 -13.50
C GLY A 77 6.58 6.98 -12.13
N HIS A 78 7.61 7.83 -12.09
CA HIS A 78 8.29 8.17 -10.83
C HIS A 78 7.42 9.00 -9.87
N VAL A 79 6.59 9.90 -10.40
CA VAL A 79 5.65 10.70 -9.60
C VAL A 79 4.56 9.79 -9.02
N LEU A 80 4.02 8.88 -9.84
CA LEU A 80 3.07 7.86 -9.40
C LEU A 80 3.67 7.00 -8.30
N LEU A 81 4.90 6.50 -8.47
CA LEU A 81 5.58 5.71 -7.47
C LEU A 81 5.77 6.48 -6.16
N ALA A 82 6.13 7.77 -6.22
CA ALA A 82 6.26 8.62 -5.04
C ALA A 82 4.91 8.82 -4.31
N VAL A 83 3.82 9.01 -5.06
CA VAL A 83 2.46 9.10 -4.50
C VAL A 83 2.03 7.77 -3.87
N VAL A 84 2.30 6.65 -4.53
CA VAL A 84 1.99 5.30 -4.02
C VAL A 84 2.78 5.02 -2.74
N ALA A 85 4.10 5.25 -2.75
CA ALA A 85 4.95 5.08 -1.56
C ALA A 85 4.52 6.01 -0.40
N GLY A 86 4.22 7.27 -0.69
CA GLY A 86 3.75 8.23 0.31
C GLY A 86 2.40 7.86 0.89
N SER A 87 1.44 7.43 0.07
CA SER A 87 0.14 6.96 0.55
C SER A 87 0.24 5.68 1.37
N PHE A 88 1.16 4.76 1.03
CA PHE A 88 1.45 3.58 1.84
C PHE A 88 1.99 3.98 3.22
N LEU A 89 2.98 4.88 3.25
CA LEU A 89 3.56 5.39 4.49
C LEU A 89 2.49 6.07 5.35
N HIS A 90 1.65 6.92 4.75
CA HIS A 90 0.54 7.56 5.45
C HIS A 90 -0.42 6.53 6.09
N ILE A 91 -0.92 5.57 5.30
CA ILE A 91 -1.81 4.51 5.79
C ILE A 91 -1.16 3.70 6.92
N ALA A 92 0.11 3.34 6.77
CA ALA A 92 0.85 2.60 7.79
C ALA A 92 0.96 3.39 9.09
N THR A 93 1.28 4.70 9.02
CA THR A 93 1.36 5.55 10.21
C THR A 93 0.02 5.71 10.91
N THR A 94 -1.07 5.92 10.17
CA THR A 94 -2.43 5.96 10.73
C THR A 94 -2.77 4.64 11.44
N ILE A 95 -2.50 3.48 10.83
CA ILE A 95 -2.80 2.19 11.47
C ILE A 95 -1.97 1.98 12.75
N VAL A 96 -0.68 2.31 12.73
CA VAL A 96 0.23 2.05 13.86
C VAL A 96 -0.01 3.00 15.04
N PHE A 97 -0.32 4.27 14.78
CA PHE A 97 -0.44 5.30 15.83
C PHE A 97 -1.88 5.62 16.21
N GLU A 98 -2.86 5.39 15.34
CA GLU A 98 -4.27 5.69 15.61
C GLU A 98 -5.06 4.46 16.08
N ALA A 99 -4.45 3.27 16.11
CA ALA A 99 -5.04 2.09 16.77
C ALA A 99 -5.15 2.22 18.31
N ASP A 100 -4.61 3.28 18.91
CA ASP A 100 -4.73 3.54 20.35
C ASP A 100 -6.09 4.18 20.70
N ALA A 101 -6.63 3.81 21.87
CA ALA A 101 -7.99 4.13 22.27
C ALA A 101 -8.28 5.65 22.37
N PRO A 102 -9.55 6.08 22.19
CA PRO A 102 -9.93 7.50 22.28
C PRO A 102 -9.61 8.05 23.68
N GLY A 103 -8.64 8.97 23.77
CA GLY A 103 -8.28 9.66 25.00
C GLY A 103 -6.78 9.70 25.35
N SER A 104 -5.93 8.90 24.69
CA SER A 104 -4.48 8.99 24.86
C SER A 104 -3.81 9.74 23.71
N HIS A 105 -3.66 11.07 23.82
CA HIS A 105 -2.87 11.89 22.87
C HIS A 105 -1.34 11.65 22.96
N LYS A 106 -0.89 10.52 23.50
CA LYS A 106 0.52 10.18 23.63
C LYS A 106 0.92 9.25 22.49
N MET A 107 1.65 9.77 21.51
CA MET A 107 2.37 8.93 20.55
C MET A 107 3.22 7.92 21.31
N ASN A 108 2.97 6.64 21.06
CA ASN A 108 3.78 5.57 21.65
C ASN A 108 5.19 5.59 21.03
N THR A 109 6.15 6.16 21.76
CA THR A 109 7.55 6.31 21.33
C THR A 109 8.21 4.97 21.01
N TRP A 110 7.75 3.86 21.60
CA TRP A 110 8.23 2.53 21.23
C TRP A 110 7.81 2.10 19.83
N ARG A 111 6.59 2.44 19.40
CA ARG A 111 6.14 2.16 18.02
C ARG A 111 6.91 2.99 17.01
N LEU A 112 7.21 4.25 17.35
CA LEU A 112 8.06 5.10 16.53
C LEU A 112 9.49 4.56 16.44
N ALA A 113 10.09 4.14 17.57
CA ALA A 113 11.42 3.55 17.58
C ALA A 113 11.47 2.25 16.76
N ALA A 114 10.45 1.39 16.85
CA ALA A 114 10.35 0.17 16.05
C ALA A 114 10.24 0.47 14.53
N LEU A 115 9.46 1.49 14.15
CA LEU A 115 9.38 1.96 12.76
C LEU A 115 10.75 2.44 12.25
N LEU A 116 11.43 3.30 13.01
CA LEU A 116 12.75 3.82 12.66
C LEU A 116 13.81 2.71 12.59
N ALA A 117 13.78 1.75 13.50
CA ALA A 117 14.67 0.59 13.49
C ALA A 117 14.45 -0.29 12.25
N GLY A 118 13.19 -0.50 11.84
CA GLY A 118 12.85 -1.21 10.61
C GLY A 118 13.40 -0.51 9.36
N ILE A 119 13.25 0.83 9.29
CA ILE A 119 13.83 1.64 8.20
C ILE A 119 15.36 1.51 8.20
N GLY A 120 16.00 1.61 9.37
CA GLY A 120 17.46 1.47 9.51
C GLY A 120 17.96 0.09 9.09
N GLY A 121 17.25 -0.98 9.47
CA GLY A 121 17.57 -2.35 9.05
C GLY A 121 17.44 -2.54 7.54
N ALA A 122 16.40 -1.99 6.91
CA ALA A 122 16.23 -2.04 5.46
C ALA A 122 17.33 -1.28 4.71
N ALA A 123 17.76 -0.12 5.23
CA ALA A 123 18.83 0.68 4.64
C ALA A 123 20.20 -0.03 4.67
N LEU A 124 20.43 -0.94 5.63
CA LEU A 124 21.66 -1.74 5.71
C LEU A 124 21.71 -2.92 4.73
N THR A 125 20.55 -3.31 4.18
CA THR A 125 20.44 -4.41 3.21
C THR A 125 20.41 -3.95 1.75
N LEU A 126 20.45 -2.63 1.53
CA LEU A 126 20.49 -1.94 0.24
C LEU A 126 21.95 -1.64 -0.15
#